data_AF-A0A7W7HBH2-F1
#
_entry.id   AF-A0A7W7HBH2-F1
#
_cell.length_a   1.000
_cell.length_b   1.000
_cell.length_c   1.000
_cell.angle_alpha   90.00
_cell.angle_beta   90.00
_cell.angle_gamma   90.00
#
_symmetry.space_group_name_H-M   'P 1'
#
loop_
_entity.id
_entity.type
_entity.pdbx_description
1 polymer ?
#
loop_
_entity_poly.entity_id
_entity_poly.type
_entity_poly.pdbx_seq_one_letter_code
_entity_poly.pdbx_strand_id
1 'polypeptide(L)'
;MSSERGRGVVLHALMALILVTGLVWWWRAAPEGAGDGRLAHWRLTAEQLLPDIGEQEVANTLVLEPGTGYDEIVEVEQGDFLVSVVCAGDDGARVRVSLGGDDSGRGLRCSGARTPDIFSVGLTRQLRMHVSIDAPGPVVFRYALQRSSG
;
A
#
# COMPACT_ATOMS: atom_id res chain seq x y z
N MET A 1 37.70 -49.35 24.28
CA MET A 1 37.89 -48.15 23.43
C MET A 1 36.57 -47.62 22.83
N SER A 2 35.48 -47.54 23.60
CA SER A 2 34.16 -47.07 23.09
C SER A 2 33.56 -45.90 23.88
N SER A 3 34.24 -45.41 24.92
CA SER A 3 33.71 -44.39 25.83
C SER A 3 33.96 -42.94 25.37
N GLU A 4 35.03 -42.68 24.60
CA GLU A 4 35.36 -41.31 24.15
C GLU A 4 34.55 -40.89 22.93
N ARG A 5 34.19 -41.82 22.04
CA ARG A 5 33.38 -41.54 20.84
C ARG A 5 31.93 -41.18 21.17
N GLY A 6 31.38 -41.71 22.26
CA GLY A 6 30.01 -41.38 22.70
C GLY A 6 29.86 -39.95 23.21
N ARG A 7 30.90 -39.40 23.87
CA ARG A 7 30.85 -38.04 24.44
C ARG A 7 30.83 -36.95 23.37
N GLY A 8 31.58 -37.12 22.28
CA GLY A 8 31.56 -36.18 21.15
C GLY A 8 30.20 -36.12 20.46
N VAL A 9 29.58 -37.28 20.23
CA VAL A 9 28.25 -37.37 19.61
C VAL A 9 27.19 -36.68 20.45
N VAL A 10 27.22 -36.85 21.77
CA VAL A 10 26.26 -36.21 22.69
C VAL A 10 26.43 -34.68 22.67
N LEU A 11 27.66 -34.17 22.64
CA LEU A 11 27.91 -32.72 22.57
C LEU A 11 27.42 -32.11 21.25
N HIS A 12 27.69 -32.77 20.12
CA HIS A 12 27.22 -32.29 18.82
C HIS A 12 25.69 -32.37 18.69
N ALA A 13 25.06 -33.40 19.23
CA ALA A 13 23.60 -33.52 19.24
C ALA A 13 22.94 -32.41 20.08
N LEU A 14 23.51 -32.07 21.24
CA LEU A 14 23.05 -30.97 22.08
C LEU A 14 23.22 -29.61 21.39
N MET A 15 24.36 -29.39 20.73
CA MET A 15 24.59 -28.17 19.97
C MET A 15 23.61 -28.03 18.81
N ALA A 16 23.37 -29.10 18.06
CA ALA A 16 22.38 -29.12 16.99
C ALA A 16 20.97 -28.82 17.53
N LEU A 17 20.60 -29.40 18.67
CA LEU A 17 19.32 -29.14 19.33
C LEU A 17 19.19 -27.65 19.69
N ILE A 18 20.21 -27.04 20.31
CA ILE A 18 20.20 -25.62 20.70
C ILE A 18 20.10 -24.71 19.47
N LEU A 19 20.80 -25.05 18.38
CA LEU A 19 20.73 -24.28 17.14
C LEU A 19 19.35 -24.37 16.49
N VAL A 20 18.74 -25.55 16.45
CA VAL A 20 17.41 -25.75 15.89
C VAL A 20 16.36 -25.05 16.74
N THR A 21 16.40 -25.16 18.07
CA THR A 21 15.46 -24.47 18.94
C THR A 21 15.65 -22.96 18.90
N GLY A 22 16.89 -22.48 18.81
CA GLY A 22 17.20 -21.07 18.62
C GLY A 22 16.68 -20.54 17.28
N LEU A 23 16.84 -21.30 16.19
CA LEU A 23 16.32 -20.93 14.87
C LEU A 23 14.79 -20.92 14.83
N VAL A 24 14.16 -21.93 15.42
CA VAL A 24 12.69 -22.01 15.51
C VAL A 24 12.14 -20.90 16.40
N TRP A 25 12.81 -20.59 17.51
CA TRP A 25 12.43 -19.49 18.38
C TRP A 25 12.62 -18.16 17.68
N TRP A 26 13.76 -17.93 17.01
CA TRP A 26 14.00 -16.74 16.20
C TRP A 26 12.94 -16.56 15.12
N TRP A 27 12.59 -17.64 14.41
CA TRP A 27 11.59 -17.59 13.37
C TRP A 27 10.17 -17.36 13.90
N ARG A 28 9.85 -17.89 15.09
CA ARG A 28 8.56 -17.62 15.77
C ARG A 28 8.49 -16.28 16.49
N ALA A 29 9.61 -15.77 16.97
CA ALA A 29 9.72 -14.50 17.68
C ALA A 29 10.00 -13.34 16.72
N ALA A 30 10.35 -13.62 15.47
CA ALA A 30 10.30 -12.63 14.40
C ALA A 30 8.85 -12.12 14.34
N PRO A 31 8.61 -10.83 14.65
CA PRO A 31 7.28 -10.29 14.58
C PRO A 31 6.78 -10.46 13.13
N GLU A 32 5.67 -11.17 12.95
CA GLU A 32 4.88 -11.04 11.74
C GLU A 32 4.62 -9.54 11.57
N GLY A 33 5.07 -8.96 10.46
CA GLY A 33 4.97 -7.52 10.24
C GLY A 33 3.52 -7.11 10.48
N ALA A 34 3.27 -6.36 11.56
CA ALA A 34 1.93 -5.90 11.95
C ALA A 34 1.24 -5.07 10.83
N GLY A 35 1.96 -4.76 9.75
CA GLY A 35 1.45 -4.17 8.52
C GLY A 35 0.56 -5.08 7.69
N ASP A 36 0.82 -6.38 7.56
CA ASP A 36 0.26 -7.16 6.45
C ASP A 36 -1.27 -7.37 6.55
N GLY A 37 -1.77 -7.77 7.72
CA GLY A 37 -3.21 -8.00 7.92
C GLY A 37 -4.04 -6.72 7.83
N ARG A 38 -3.49 -5.60 8.31
CA ARG A 38 -4.16 -4.30 8.31
C ARG A 38 -4.16 -3.67 6.92
N LEU A 39 -3.04 -3.75 6.19
CA LEU A 39 -2.94 -3.32 4.81
C LEU A 39 -3.90 -4.10 3.90
N ALA A 40 -4.00 -5.42 4.09
CA ALA A 40 -4.96 -6.25 3.36
C ALA A 40 -6.42 -5.80 3.62
N HIS A 41 -6.76 -5.52 4.88
CA HIS A 41 -8.10 -5.02 5.23
C HIS A 41 -8.39 -3.64 4.63
N TRP A 42 -7.42 -2.72 4.69
CA TRP A 42 -7.56 -1.40 4.08
C TRP A 42 -7.68 -1.46 2.56
N ARG A 43 -6.95 -2.37 1.91
CA ARG A 43 -7.08 -2.64 0.48
C ARG A 43 -8.47 -3.11 0.10
N LEU A 44 -8.98 -4.13 0.79
CA LEU A 44 -10.34 -4.61 0.57
C LEU A 44 -11.38 -3.51 0.78
N THR A 45 -11.19 -2.69 1.83
CA THR A 45 -12.09 -1.57 2.11
C THR A 45 -12.04 -0.53 1.00
N ALA A 46 -10.85 -0.17 0.50
CA ALA A 46 -10.70 0.77 -0.60
C ALA A 46 -11.35 0.23 -1.88
N GLU A 47 -11.13 -1.04 -2.22
CA GLU A 47 -11.74 -1.71 -3.37
C GLU A 47 -13.28 -1.79 -3.26
N GLN A 48 -13.83 -1.93 -2.05
CA GLN A 48 -15.27 -1.89 -1.82
C GLN A 48 -15.87 -0.48 -1.95
N LEU A 49 -15.14 0.54 -1.50
CA LEU A 49 -15.59 1.94 -1.56
C LEU A 49 -15.52 2.51 -2.97
N LEU A 50 -14.57 2.04 -3.77
CA LEU A 50 -14.39 2.46 -5.15
C LEU A 50 -14.26 1.22 -6.04
N PRO A 51 -15.34 0.47 -6.32
CA PRO A 51 -15.25 -0.77 -7.08
C PRO A 51 -14.76 -0.54 -8.51
N ASP A 52 -14.12 -1.55 -9.08
CA ASP A 52 -13.82 -1.57 -10.51
C ASP A 52 -15.13 -1.72 -11.29
N ILE A 53 -15.43 -0.76 -12.16
CA ILE A 53 -16.60 -0.80 -13.06
C ILE A 53 -16.12 -0.76 -14.50
N GLY A 54 -16.86 -1.40 -15.41
CA GLY A 54 -16.44 -1.54 -16.82
C GLY A 54 -16.35 -0.23 -17.62
N GLU A 55 -16.73 0.90 -17.04
CA GLU A 55 -16.69 2.24 -17.66
C GLU A 55 -15.43 3.04 -17.27
N GLN A 56 -14.58 2.49 -16.39
CA GLN A 56 -13.32 3.13 -16.00
C GLN A 56 -12.26 2.90 -17.08
N GLU A 57 -11.51 3.96 -17.39
CA GLU A 57 -10.35 3.91 -18.28
C GLU A 57 -9.16 3.26 -17.55
N VAL A 58 -9.00 3.61 -16.28
CA VAL A 58 -7.97 3.06 -15.39
C VAL A 58 -8.53 3.00 -13.97
N ALA A 59 -8.17 1.95 -13.24
CA ALA A 59 -8.28 1.90 -11.79
C ALA A 59 -7.07 1.19 -11.21
N ASN A 60 -6.54 1.69 -10.10
CA ASN A 60 -5.37 1.10 -9.46
C ASN A 60 -5.42 1.29 -7.95
N THR A 61 -4.75 0.39 -7.22
CA THR A 61 -4.64 0.39 -5.76
C THR A 61 -3.19 0.20 -5.36
N LEU A 62 -2.70 1.16 -4.57
CA LEU A 62 -1.30 1.31 -4.21
C LEU A 62 -1.17 1.27 -2.69
N VAL A 63 -0.10 0.64 -2.23
CA VAL A 63 0.35 0.74 -0.85
C VAL A 63 1.54 1.69 -0.84
N LEU A 64 1.41 2.78 -0.10
CA LEU A 64 2.45 3.79 0.01
C LEU A 64 3.08 3.70 1.40
N GLU A 65 4.41 3.62 1.43
CA GLU A 65 5.20 3.57 2.66
C GLU A 65 5.49 5.00 3.17
N PRO A 66 5.69 5.18 4.49
CA PRO A 66 5.97 6.50 5.06
C PRO A 66 7.12 7.24 4.37
N GLY A 67 6.89 8.51 4.00
CA GLY A 67 7.90 9.34 3.35
C GLY A 67 8.17 9.00 1.87
N THR A 68 7.37 8.11 1.27
CA THR A 68 7.42 7.84 -0.16
C THR A 68 6.41 8.69 -0.93
N GLY A 69 6.73 8.93 -2.21
CA GLY A 69 5.80 9.48 -3.18
C GLY A 69 5.67 8.52 -4.36
N TYR A 70 4.57 8.63 -5.07
CA TYR A 70 4.26 7.80 -6.24
C TYR A 70 3.82 8.69 -7.40
N ASP A 71 4.42 8.47 -8.56
CA ASP A 71 4.10 9.14 -9.81
C ASP A 71 3.40 8.16 -10.76
N GLU A 72 2.21 8.53 -11.20
CA GLU A 72 1.47 7.82 -12.25
C GLU A 72 1.42 8.69 -13.50
N ILE A 73 1.67 8.06 -14.66
CA ILE A 73 1.41 8.67 -15.96
C ILE A 73 0.56 7.69 -16.77
N VAL A 74 -0.67 8.10 -17.08
CA VAL A 74 -1.61 7.31 -17.88
C VAL A 74 -1.88 8.03 -19.19
N GLU A 75 -1.72 7.33 -20.31
CA GLU A 75 -2.16 7.84 -21.62
C GLU A 75 -3.67 7.73 -21.73
N VAL A 76 -4.32 8.82 -22.10
CA VAL A 76 -5.78 8.90 -22.27
C VAL A 76 -6.11 9.67 -23.52
N GLU A 77 -7.30 9.41 -24.08
CA GLU A 77 -7.83 10.28 -25.13
C GLU A 77 -8.15 11.67 -24.58
N GLN A 78 -8.24 12.65 -25.49
CA GLN A 78 -8.68 13.99 -25.12
C GLN A 78 -10.13 13.99 -24.64
N GLY A 79 -10.39 14.66 -23.51
CA GLY A 79 -11.72 14.81 -22.96
C GLY A 79 -11.73 15.27 -21.50
N ASP A 80 -12.93 15.35 -20.95
CA ASP A 80 -13.14 15.58 -19.51
C ASP A 80 -13.24 14.24 -18.78
N PHE A 81 -12.58 14.14 -17.64
CA PHE A 81 -12.51 12.92 -16.84
C PHE A 81 -12.85 13.21 -15.39
N LEU A 82 -13.53 12.24 -14.77
CA LEU A 82 -13.73 12.17 -13.34
C LEU A 82 -12.66 11.27 -12.76
N VAL A 83 -11.87 11.82 -11.83
CA VAL A 83 -10.94 11.04 -11.03
C VAL A 83 -11.57 10.89 -9.66
N SER A 84 -11.82 9.66 -9.27
CA SER A 84 -12.30 9.28 -7.94
C SER A 84 -11.14 8.71 -7.16
N VAL A 85 -10.95 9.16 -5.93
CA VAL A 85 -9.86 8.71 -5.06
C VAL A 85 -10.38 8.34 -3.69
N VAL A 86 -9.78 7.33 -3.08
CA VAL A 86 -10.04 6.94 -1.70
C VAL A 86 -8.72 6.57 -1.03
N CYS A 87 -8.56 6.97 0.23
CA CYS A 87 -7.40 6.64 1.03
C CYS A 87 -7.81 5.96 2.33
N ALA A 88 -7.05 4.95 2.74
CA ALA A 88 -7.21 4.26 4.00
C ALA A 88 -5.86 4.12 4.71
N GLY A 89 -5.79 4.54 5.96
CA GLY A 89 -4.59 4.47 6.77
C GLY A 89 -4.86 4.69 8.25
N ASP A 90 -3.78 4.80 9.01
CA ASP A 90 -3.81 5.06 10.45
C ASP A 90 -4.37 6.45 10.80
N ASP A 91 -4.74 6.62 12.07
CA ASP A 91 -5.26 7.89 12.57
C ASP A 91 -4.26 9.04 12.35
N GLY A 92 -4.74 10.11 11.72
CA GLY A 92 -3.92 11.26 11.35
C GLY A 92 -3.15 11.10 10.03
N ALA A 93 -3.17 9.92 9.40
CA ALA A 93 -2.57 9.70 8.09
C ALA A 93 -3.25 10.56 7.01
N ARG A 94 -2.42 11.17 6.16
CA ARG A 94 -2.83 12.10 5.11
C ARG A 94 -1.98 11.88 3.88
N VAL A 95 -2.62 11.97 2.72
CA VAL A 95 -1.94 12.00 1.42
C VAL A 95 -2.25 13.29 0.70
N ARG A 96 -1.33 13.74 -0.15
CA ARG A 96 -1.54 14.84 -1.08
C ARG A 96 -1.54 14.29 -2.48
N VAL A 97 -2.56 14.64 -3.26
CA VAL A 97 -2.69 14.25 -4.66
C VAL A 97 -2.59 15.50 -5.52
N SER A 98 -1.54 15.58 -6.33
CA SER A 98 -1.33 16.64 -7.32
C SER A 98 -1.62 16.09 -8.72
N LEU A 99 -2.32 16.87 -9.54
CA LEU A 99 -2.71 16.49 -10.90
C LEU A 99 -2.07 17.46 -11.88
N GLY A 100 -1.34 16.95 -12.86
CA GLY A 100 -0.57 17.77 -13.78
C GLY A 100 0.83 18.13 -13.26
N GLY A 101 1.42 19.18 -13.83
CA GLY A 101 2.79 19.61 -13.53
C GLY A 101 2.90 20.61 -12.37
N ASP A 102 1.79 21.16 -11.89
CA ASP A 102 1.78 22.18 -10.84
C ASP A 102 1.44 21.54 -9.48
N ASP A 103 2.20 21.90 -8.44
CA ASP A 103 2.10 21.34 -7.08
C ASP A 103 0.92 21.92 -6.26
N SER A 104 -0.24 22.03 -6.89
CA SER A 104 -1.50 22.51 -6.27
C SER A 104 -2.31 21.38 -5.63
N GLY A 105 -1.61 20.36 -5.11
CA GLY A 105 -2.22 19.11 -4.68
C GLY A 105 -3.28 19.25 -3.60
N ARG A 106 -4.28 18.36 -3.66
CA ARG A 106 -5.35 18.25 -2.67
C ARG A 106 -4.93 17.30 -1.56
N GLY A 107 -5.00 17.77 -0.31
CA GLY A 107 -4.83 16.92 0.87
C GLY A 107 -6.08 16.08 1.15
N LEU A 108 -5.90 14.77 1.31
CA LEU A 108 -6.92 13.79 1.62
C LEU A 108 -6.63 13.18 3.00
N ARG A 109 -7.68 12.95 3.79
CA ARG A 109 -7.57 12.25 5.06
C ARG A 109 -7.77 10.76 4.82
N CYS A 110 -6.81 9.96 5.27
CA CYS A 110 -6.86 8.49 5.14
C CYS A 110 -7.52 7.81 6.35
N SER A 111 -7.79 8.59 7.40
CA SER A 111 -8.45 8.17 8.64
C SER A 111 -9.86 8.73 8.75
N GLY A 112 -10.72 8.05 9.52
CA GLY A 112 -12.10 8.47 9.77
C GLY A 112 -13.08 8.01 8.67
N ALA A 113 -14.00 8.91 8.27
CA ALA A 113 -14.98 8.63 7.24
C ALA A 113 -14.30 8.53 5.87
N ARG A 114 -14.33 7.34 5.27
CA ARG A 114 -13.65 7.02 4.01
C ARG A 114 -14.66 7.11 2.86
N THR A 115 -15.04 8.31 2.50
CA THR A 115 -15.85 8.56 1.29
C THR A 115 -14.93 8.85 0.11
N PRO A 116 -15.20 8.32 -1.09
CA PRO A 116 -14.45 8.70 -2.27
C PRO A 116 -14.53 10.21 -2.51
N ASP A 117 -13.38 10.84 -2.68
CA ASP A 117 -13.28 12.22 -3.16
C ASP A 117 -13.26 12.19 -4.69
N ILE A 118 -14.09 13.01 -5.33
CA ILE A 118 -14.25 13.03 -6.79
C ILE A 118 -13.91 14.43 -7.30
N PHE A 119 -13.09 14.50 -8.35
CA PHE A 119 -12.75 15.75 -9.02
C PHE A 119 -12.75 15.59 -10.54
N SER A 120 -13.15 16.66 -11.23
CA SER A 120 -13.17 16.71 -12.69
C SER A 120 -11.89 17.35 -13.21
N VAL A 121 -11.29 16.76 -14.23
CA VAL A 121 -10.09 17.24 -14.91
C VAL A 121 -10.25 17.14 -16.43
N GLY A 122 -9.94 18.22 -17.13
CA GLY A 122 -9.79 18.21 -18.58
C GLY A 122 -8.41 17.68 -18.95
N LEU A 123 -8.34 16.57 -19.69
CA LEU A 123 -7.09 15.94 -20.12
C LEU A 123 -6.98 16.02 -21.64
N THR A 124 -5.75 16.23 -22.13
CA THR A 124 -5.48 16.29 -23.57
C THR A 124 -4.96 14.97 -24.12
N ARG A 125 -3.94 14.38 -23.50
CA ARG A 125 -3.37 13.07 -23.91
C ARG A 125 -2.86 12.22 -22.77
N GLN A 126 -2.69 12.80 -21.59
CA GLN A 126 -2.10 12.12 -20.45
C GLN A 126 -2.67 12.68 -19.16
N LEU A 127 -2.90 11.79 -18.20
CA LEU A 127 -3.01 12.11 -16.79
C LEU A 127 -1.61 12.01 -16.18
N ARG A 128 -1.17 13.05 -15.46
CA ARG A 128 -0.03 12.96 -14.55
C ARG A 128 -0.54 13.13 -13.14
N MET A 129 -0.29 12.16 -12.27
CA MET A 129 -0.72 12.21 -10.89
C MET A 129 0.46 11.93 -9.99
N HIS A 130 0.72 12.83 -9.05
CA HIS A 130 1.71 12.65 -7.99
C HIS A 130 0.98 12.48 -6.67
N VAL A 131 1.28 11.40 -5.96
CA VAL A 131 0.72 11.10 -4.63
C VAL A 131 1.85 11.08 -3.62
N SER A 132 1.78 11.94 -2.59
CA SER A 132 2.77 11.97 -1.51
C SER A 132 2.11 11.79 -0.15
N ILE A 133 2.84 11.19 0.79
CA ILE A 133 2.37 11.02 2.17
C ILE A 133 2.82 12.22 3.02
N ASP A 134 1.85 12.91 3.64
CA ASP A 134 2.09 14.08 4.50
C ASP A 134 2.29 13.71 5.99
N ALA A 135 1.88 12.51 6.42
CA ALA A 135 1.87 12.08 7.84
C ALA A 135 2.29 10.61 8.02
N PRO A 136 2.82 10.19 9.19
CA PRO A 136 3.44 8.88 9.32
C PRO A 136 2.43 7.72 9.26
N GLY A 137 2.84 6.63 8.62
CA GLY A 137 2.12 5.36 8.54
C GLY A 137 1.95 4.88 7.10
N PRO A 138 1.92 3.56 6.85
CA PRO A 138 1.59 3.05 5.54
C PRO A 138 0.13 3.39 5.23
N VAL A 139 -0.15 3.73 3.98
CA VAL A 139 -1.51 4.05 3.51
C VAL A 139 -1.82 3.27 2.26
N VAL A 140 -3.08 2.84 2.16
CA VAL A 140 -3.62 2.30 0.93
C VAL A 140 -4.35 3.41 0.20
N PHE A 141 -3.85 3.74 -0.99
CA PHE A 141 -4.45 4.72 -1.87
C PHE A 141 -5.05 4.01 -3.07
N ARG A 142 -6.30 4.30 -3.39
CA ARG A 142 -6.96 3.76 -4.58
C ARG A 142 -7.56 4.90 -5.38
N TYR A 143 -7.40 4.81 -6.69
CA TYR A 143 -7.98 5.77 -7.61
C TYR A 143 -8.61 5.05 -8.79
N ALA A 144 -9.60 5.72 -9.37
CA ALA A 144 -10.23 5.33 -10.62
C ALA A 144 -10.42 6.57 -11.49
N LEU A 145 -10.15 6.40 -12.78
CA LEU A 145 -10.33 7.39 -13.82
C LEU A 145 -11.48 6.94 -14.71
N GLN A 146 -12.48 7.79 -14.85
CA GLN A 146 -13.63 7.57 -15.71
C GLN A 146 -13.81 8.77 -16.63
N ARG A 147 -14.25 8.55 -17.86
CA ARG A 147 -14.64 9.65 -18.73
C ARG A 147 -15.88 10.33 -18.15
N SER A 148 -15.88 11.65 -18.07
CA SER A 148 -17.07 12.40 -17.72
C SER A 148 -18.08 12.22 -18.84
N SER A 149 -19.18 11.52 -18.58
CA SER A 149 -20.35 11.56 -19.46
C SER A 149 -20.93 12.96 -19.35
N GLY A 150 -20.54 13.84 -20.27
CA GLY A 150 -21.14 15.17 -20.42
C GLY A 150 -22.64 15.09 -20.71
#